data_AF-A0A843RYW7-F1
#
_entry.id   AF-A0A843RYW7-F1
#
_cell.length_a   1.000
_cell.length_b   1.000
_cell.length_c   1.000
_cell.angle_alpha   90.00
_cell.angle_beta   90.00
_cell.angle_gamma   90.00
#
_symmetry.space_group_name_H-M   'P 1'
#
loop_
_entity.id
_entity.type
_entity.pdbx_description
1 polymer ?
#
loop_
_entity_poly.entity_id
_entity_poly.type
_entity_poly.pdbx_seq_one_letter_code
_entity_poly.pdbx_strand_id
1 'polypeptide(L)'
;MGMRSMFSALVLAALLVPAPARAEPRDDARAQVEFGILMAQKGLWKEALYRWERAVQIDPTYAAAYNNLAVAYEHAGAFGKARQAYERALELEPTNVQIEQNYDLFREINDRAHSSSTR
;
A
#
# COMPACT_ATOMS: atom_id res chain seq x y z
N MET A 1 -35.20 -58.03 -21.32
CA MET A 1 -36.28 -57.55 -20.43
C MET A 1 -35.64 -57.28 -19.07
N GLY A 2 -35.20 -56.05 -18.78
CA GLY A 2 -36.00 -54.99 -18.13
C GLY A 2 -36.06 -55.27 -16.61
N MET A 3 -35.42 -54.53 -15.70
CA MET A 3 -35.74 -53.16 -15.26
C MET A 3 -34.62 -52.74 -14.27
N ARG A 4 -33.74 -51.79 -14.61
CA ARG A 4 -33.64 -50.43 -14.05
C ARG A 4 -33.75 -50.29 -12.51
N SER A 5 -32.60 -49.90 -11.94
CA SER A 5 -32.38 -48.80 -10.96
C SER A 5 -33.11 -48.82 -9.62
N MET A 6 -32.36 -48.61 -8.52
CA MET A 6 -32.47 -47.42 -7.65
C MET A 6 -31.23 -47.32 -6.73
N PHE A 7 -30.23 -46.53 -7.15
CA PHE A 7 -29.26 -45.96 -6.20
C PHE A 7 -29.94 -44.74 -5.56
N SER A 8 -30.29 -44.84 -4.28
CA SER A 8 -30.77 -43.70 -3.50
C SER A 8 -29.59 -42.76 -3.21
N ALA A 9 -29.44 -41.72 -4.03
CA ALA A 9 -28.53 -40.62 -3.73
C ALA A 9 -29.21 -39.70 -2.70
N LEU A 10 -28.78 -39.79 -1.45
CA LEU A 10 -29.09 -38.80 -0.43
C LEU A 10 -28.30 -37.53 -0.77
N VAL A 11 -28.93 -36.57 -1.46
CA VAL A 11 -28.31 -35.26 -1.71
C VAL A 11 -28.36 -34.49 -0.40
N LEU A 12 -27.22 -34.47 0.31
CA LEU A 12 -27.00 -33.56 1.42
C LEU A 12 -26.90 -32.14 0.83
N ALA A 13 -28.00 -31.39 0.89
CA ALA A 13 -27.99 -29.97 0.54
C ALA A 13 -27.20 -29.22 1.63
N ALA A 14 -25.90 -29.04 1.40
CA ALA A 14 -25.11 -28.11 2.19
C ALA A 14 -25.66 -26.69 1.93
N LEU A 15 -26.23 -26.07 2.96
CA LEU A 15 -26.57 -24.65 2.94
C LEU A 15 -25.27 -23.87 2.71
N LEU A 16 -25.09 -23.36 1.49
CA LEU A 16 -24.04 -22.40 1.17
C LEU A 16 -24.40 -21.08 1.87
N VAL A 17 -24.03 -20.96 3.14
CA VAL A 17 -23.94 -19.64 3.77
C VAL A 17 -22.77 -18.94 3.07
N PRO A 18 -22.99 -17.83 2.33
CA PRO A 18 -21.87 -17.08 1.78
C PRO A 18 -21.02 -16.61 2.97
N ALA A 19 -19.79 -17.10 3.07
CA ALA A 19 -18.81 -16.49 3.95
C ALA A 19 -18.67 -15.01 3.52
N PRO A 20 -18.56 -14.06 4.47
CA PRO A 20 -18.28 -12.68 4.09
C PRO A 20 -17.05 -12.70 3.18
N ALA A 21 -17.16 -12.10 1.99
CA ALA A 21 -16.06 -12.00 1.06
C ALA A 21 -14.88 -11.40 1.82
N ARG A 22 -13.86 -12.21 2.08
CA ARG A 22 -12.67 -11.75 2.80
C ARG A 22 -12.06 -10.64 1.94
N ALA A 23 -11.92 -9.44 2.49
CA ALA A 23 -11.29 -8.35 1.77
C ALA A 23 -9.90 -8.79 1.28
N GLU A 24 -9.58 -8.47 0.03
CA GLU A 24 -8.26 -8.79 -0.51
C GLU A 24 -7.19 -8.00 0.25
N PRO A 25 -5.97 -8.55 0.45
CA PRO A 25 -4.91 -7.83 1.16
C PRO A 25 -4.66 -6.41 0.62
N ARG A 26 -4.83 -6.20 -0.68
CA ARG A 26 -4.68 -4.88 -1.30
C ARG A 26 -5.78 -3.90 -0.88
N ASP A 27 -7.00 -4.35 -0.63
CA ASP A 27 -8.09 -3.48 -0.17
C ASP A 27 -7.82 -3.01 1.26
N ASP A 28 -7.35 -3.92 2.12
CA ASP A 28 -6.94 -3.57 3.49
C ASP A 28 -5.74 -2.59 3.49
N ALA A 29 -4.75 -2.81 2.61
CA ALA A 29 -3.62 -1.90 2.46
C ALA A 29 -4.06 -0.52 1.94
N ARG A 30 -4.97 -0.49 0.96
CA ARG A 30 -5.57 0.75 0.44
C ARG A 30 -6.31 1.52 1.52
N ALA A 31 -7.10 0.85 2.35
CA ALA A 31 -7.80 1.49 3.46
C ALA A 31 -6.82 2.14 4.45
N GLN A 32 -5.68 1.50 4.74
CA GLN A 32 -4.62 2.14 5.55
C GLN A 32 -4.01 3.36 4.84
N VAL A 33 -3.77 3.30 3.52
CA VAL A 33 -3.26 4.44 2.74
C VAL A 33 -4.20 5.64 2.80
N GLU A 34 -5.47 5.41 2.50
CA GLU A 34 -6.51 6.45 2.50
C GLU A 34 -6.66 7.08 3.89
N PHE A 35 -6.68 6.26 4.94
CA PHE A 35 -6.71 6.78 6.31
C PHE A 35 -5.46 7.60 6.64
N GLY A 36 -4.27 7.13 6.23
CA GLY A 36 -3.03 7.88 6.43
C GLY A 36 -3.05 9.25 5.76
N ILE A 37 -3.59 9.35 4.54
CA ILE A 37 -3.78 10.63 3.82
C ILE A 37 -4.70 11.57 4.62
N LEU A 38 -5.83 11.06 5.12
CA LEU A 38 -6.75 11.85 5.94
C LEU A 38 -6.10 12.36 7.24
N MET A 39 -5.21 11.57 7.85
CA MET A 39 -4.47 11.98 9.05
C MET A 39 -3.41 13.03 8.73
N ALA A 40 -2.67 12.88 7.63
CA ALA A 40 -1.69 13.86 7.17
C ALA A 40 -2.35 15.22 6.86
N GLN A 41 -3.51 15.21 6.20
CA GLN A 41 -4.30 16.43 5.94
C GLN A 41 -4.74 17.16 7.23
N LYS A 42 -4.88 16.42 8.34
CA LYS A 42 -5.15 16.98 9.68
C LYS A 42 -3.88 17.37 10.46
N GLY A 43 -2.70 17.27 9.85
CA GLY A 43 -1.41 17.50 10.49
C GLY A 43 -0.96 16.38 11.45
N LEU A 44 -1.67 15.25 11.48
CA LEU A 44 -1.39 14.11 12.36
C LEU A 44 -0.36 13.17 11.72
N TRP A 45 0.83 13.70 11.45
CA TRP A 45 1.89 13.00 10.68
C TRP A 45 2.40 11.71 11.31
N LYS A 46 2.42 11.61 12.64
CA LYS A 46 2.81 10.37 13.34
C LYS A 46 1.83 9.23 13.06
N GLU A 47 0.53 9.54 13.04
CA GLU A 47 -0.51 8.57 12.73
C GLU A 47 -0.46 8.22 11.23
N ALA A 48 -0.28 9.20 10.35
CA ALA A 48 -0.12 8.95 8.92
C ALA A 48 1.04 7.99 8.63
N LEU A 49 2.21 8.24 9.24
CA LEU A 49 3.37 7.35 9.15
C LEU A 49 3.03 5.92 9.57
N TYR A 50 2.42 5.75 10.76
CA TYR A 50 2.01 4.44 11.26
C TYR A 50 1.08 3.70 10.29
N ARG A 51 0.13 4.42 9.68
CA ARG A 51 -0.84 3.85 8.73
C ARG A 51 -0.17 3.41 7.44
N TRP A 52 0.73 4.22 6.90
CA TRP A 52 1.47 3.86 5.69
C TRP A 52 2.50 2.75 5.92
N GLU A 53 3.13 2.68 7.10
CA GLU A 53 3.93 1.51 7.51
C GLU A 53 3.07 0.24 7.57
N ARG A 54 1.83 0.35 8.07
CA ARG A 54 0.91 -0.78 8.10
C ARG A 54 0.48 -1.20 6.69
N ALA A 55 0.25 -0.26 5.79
CA ALA A 55 -0.11 -0.53 4.41
C ALA A 55 0.95 -1.39 3.69
N VAL A 56 2.23 -1.04 3.82
CA VAL A 56 3.33 -1.81 3.20
C VAL A 56 3.55 -3.19 3.85
N GLN A 57 3.15 -3.36 5.11
CA GLN A 57 3.15 -4.68 5.76
C GLN A 57 2.01 -5.57 5.27
N ILE A 58 0.85 -4.99 4.97
CA ILE A 58 -0.32 -5.73 4.47
C ILE A 58 -0.10 -6.12 3.00
N ASP A 59 0.33 -5.18 2.16
CA ASP A 59 0.68 -5.44 0.76
C ASP A 59 2.07 -4.84 0.41
N PRO A 60 3.14 -5.66 0.47
CA PRO A 60 4.49 -5.25 0.10
C PRO A 60 4.70 -4.96 -1.40
N THR A 61 3.66 -5.12 -2.23
CA THR A 61 3.68 -4.86 -3.66
C THR A 61 2.84 -3.64 -4.05
N TYR A 62 2.34 -2.88 -3.06
CA TYR A 62 1.52 -1.71 -3.31
C TYR A 62 2.36 -0.43 -3.41
N ALA A 63 2.72 -0.04 -4.63
CA ALA A 63 3.60 1.10 -4.90
C ALA A 63 3.12 2.42 -4.25
N ALA A 64 1.80 2.69 -4.29
CA ALA A 64 1.22 3.88 -3.68
C ALA A 64 1.44 3.95 -2.15
N ALA A 65 1.49 2.82 -1.45
CA ALA A 65 1.79 2.79 -0.02
C ALA A 65 3.23 3.23 0.26
N TYR A 66 4.20 2.76 -0.53
CA TYR A 66 5.60 3.19 -0.43
C TYR A 66 5.79 4.66 -0.79
N ASN A 67 5.10 5.17 -1.82
CA ASN A 67 5.16 6.60 -2.17
C ASN A 67 4.67 7.49 -1.01
N ASN A 68 3.53 7.15 -0.39
CA ASN A 68 3.03 7.92 0.75
C ASN A 68 3.93 7.78 2.00
N LEU A 69 4.48 6.59 2.23
CA LEU A 69 5.46 6.36 3.30
C LEU A 69 6.73 7.21 3.10
N ALA A 70 7.18 7.38 1.85
CA ALA A 70 8.31 8.24 1.53
C ALA A 70 8.06 9.71 1.93
N VAL A 71 6.90 10.25 1.55
CA VAL A 71 6.47 11.61 1.95
C VAL A 71 6.44 11.78 3.47
N ALA A 72 5.98 10.76 4.20
CA ALA A 72 5.97 10.77 5.65
C ALA A 72 7.39 10.85 6.25
N TYR A 73 8.33 10.10 5.67
CA TYR A 73 9.72 10.13 6.08
C TYR A 73 10.40 11.47 5.74
N GLU A 74 10.06 12.10 4.62
CA GLU A 74 10.50 13.47 4.33
C GLU A 74 10.04 14.44 5.42
N HIS A 75 8.76 14.38 5.78
CA HIS A 75 8.21 15.23 6.83
C HIS A 75 8.84 14.96 8.21
N ALA A 76 9.34 13.75 8.44
CA ALA A 76 10.08 13.39 9.65
C ALA A 76 11.58 13.72 9.59
N GLY A 77 12.10 14.24 8.47
CA GLY A 77 13.53 14.49 8.24
C GLY A 77 14.35 13.21 8.04
N ALA A 78 13.71 12.05 7.89
CA ALA A 78 14.35 10.76 7.70
C ALA A 78 14.66 10.50 6.22
N PHE A 79 15.44 11.39 5.59
CA PHE A 79 15.65 11.42 4.13
C PHE A 79 16.23 10.13 3.55
N GLY A 80 17.08 9.41 4.29
CA GLY A 80 17.58 8.10 3.86
C GLY A 80 16.47 7.05 3.71
N LYS A 81 15.48 7.06 4.62
CA LYS A 81 14.32 6.16 4.54
C LYS A 81 13.34 6.61 3.45
N ALA A 82 13.16 7.92 3.27
CA ALA A 82 12.34 8.47 2.19
C ALA A 82 12.86 8.00 0.82
N ARG A 83 14.17 8.11 0.59
CA ARG A 83 14.82 7.62 -0.64
C ARG A 83 14.52 6.14 -0.90
N GLN A 84 14.76 5.27 0.10
CA GLN A 84 14.51 3.84 -0.03
C GLN A 84 13.04 3.52 -0.35
N ALA A 85 12.10 4.27 0.24
CA ALA A 85 10.67 4.09 -0.02
C ALA A 85 10.29 4.53 -1.44
N TYR A 86 10.82 5.65 -1.94
CA TYR A 86 10.60 6.07 -3.33
C TYR A 86 11.18 5.09 -4.34
N GLU A 87 12.41 4.64 -4.12
CA GLU A 87 13.06 3.63 -4.97
C GLU A 87 12.21 2.36 -5.02
N ARG A 88 11.74 1.89 -3.87
CA ARG A 88 10.86 0.71 -3.82
C ARG A 88 9.53 0.93 -4.55
N ALA A 89 8.96 2.14 -4.46
CA ALA A 89 7.72 2.47 -5.17
C ALA A 89 7.92 2.43 -6.70
N LEU A 90 9.04 2.96 -7.20
CA LEU A 90 9.40 2.92 -8.63
C LEU A 90 9.84 1.54 -9.11
N GLU A 91 10.44 0.70 -8.25
CA GLU A 91 10.69 -0.71 -8.60
C GLU A 91 9.38 -1.46 -8.88
N LEU A 92 8.32 -1.15 -8.12
CA LEU A 92 7.01 -1.77 -8.26
C LEU A 92 6.23 -1.21 -9.47
N GLU A 93 6.28 0.11 -9.69
CA GLU A 93 5.62 0.79 -10.79
C GLU A 93 6.57 1.79 -11.49
N PRO A 94 7.47 1.32 -12.36
CA PRO A 94 8.56 2.13 -12.93
C PRO A 94 8.10 3.22 -13.89
N THR A 95 6.85 3.15 -14.36
CA THR A 95 6.27 4.15 -15.29
C THR A 95 5.22 5.03 -14.61
N ASN A 96 5.13 5.01 -13.28
CA ASN A 96 4.19 5.85 -12.55
C ASN A 96 4.73 7.28 -12.42
N VAL A 97 4.22 8.15 -13.30
CA VAL A 97 4.63 9.56 -13.40
C VAL A 97 4.48 10.31 -12.07
N GLN A 98 3.47 10.00 -11.25
CA GLN A 98 3.28 10.69 -9.98
C GLN A 98 4.39 10.32 -8.97
N ILE A 99 4.79 9.05 -8.93
CA ILE A 99 5.85 8.59 -8.05
C ILE A 99 7.20 9.16 -8.50
N GLU A 100 7.44 9.17 -9.81
CA GLU A 100 8.64 9.77 -10.42
C GLU A 100 8.75 11.26 -10.06
N GLN A 101 7.68 12.03 -10.26
CA GLN A 101 7.64 13.45 -9.93
C GLN A 101 7.87 13.73 -8.44
N ASN A 102 7.29 12.93 -7.55
CA ASN A 102 7.51 13.07 -6.10
C ASN A 102 8.98 12.80 -5.74
N TYR A 103 9.57 11.75 -6.32
CA TYR A 103 10.95 11.39 -6.03
C TYR A 103 11.93 12.43 -6.59
N ASP A 104 11.68 12.96 -7.79
CA ASP A 104 12.47 14.02 -8.39
C ASP A 104 12.47 15.28 -7.54
N LEU A 105 11.29 15.70 -7.06
CA LEU A 105 11.15 16.84 -6.17
C LEU A 105 11.93 16.63 -4.86
N PHE A 106 11.81 15.44 -4.25
CA PHE A 106 12.58 15.08 -3.06
C PHE A 106 14.09 15.20 -3.30
N ARG A 107 14.60 14.65 -4.41
CA ARG A 107 16.03 14.70 -4.75
C ARG A 107 16.50 16.14 -4.93
N GLU A 108 15.76 16.94 -5.68
CA GLU A 108 16.13 18.34 -5.95
C GLU A 108 16.19 19.18 -4.66
N ILE A 109 15.24 18.99 -3.73
CA ILE A 109 15.23 19.69 -2.44
C ILE A 109 16.39 19.23 -1.57
N ASN A 110 16.59 17.91 -1.48
CA ASN A 110 17.62 17.33 -0.64
C ASN A 110 19.03 17.71 -1.13
N ASP A 111 19.29 17.68 -2.43
CA ASP A 111 20.60 18.01 -2.99
C ASP A 111 20.94 19.51 -2.85
N ARG A 112 19.94 20.40 -2.92
CA ARG A 112 20.10 21.84 -2.62
C ARG A 112 20.47 22.11 -1.17
N ALA A 113 19.87 21.38 -0.23
CA ALA A 113 20.20 21.51 1.20
C ALA A 113 21.65 21.08 1.51
N HIS A 114 22.17 20.07 0.81
CA HIS A 114 23.52 19.56 1.05
C HIS A 114 24.61 20.33 0.29
N SER A 115 24.31 20.88 -0.89
CA SER A 115 25.24 21.71 -1.68
C SER A 115 25.46 23.12 -1.11
N SER A 116 24.50 23.64 -0.34
CA SER A 116 24.63 24.95 0.34
C SER A 116 25.44 24.88 1.64
N SER A 117 25.69 23.68 2.19
CA SER A 117 26.51 23.49 3.40
C SER A 117 28.01 23.36 3.12
N THR A 118 28.43 23.39 1.85
CA THR A 118 29.81 23.16 1.40
C THR A 118 30.49 24.38 0.75
N ARG A 119 29.89 25.58 0.86
CA ARG A 119 30.51 26.86 0.49
C ARG A 119 30.70 27.73 1.72
#